data_AF-A0A7R9DMW0-F1
#
_entry.id   AF-A0A7R9DMW0-F1
#
_cell.length_a   1.000
_cell.length_b   1.000
_cell.length_c   1.000
_cell.angle_alpha   90.00
_cell.angle_beta   90.00
_cell.angle_gamma   90.00
#
_symmetry.space_group_name_H-M   'P 1'
#
loop_
_entity.id
_entity.type
_entity.pdbx_description
1 polymer ?
#
loop_
_entity_poly.entity_id
_entity_poly.type
_entity_poly.pdbx_seq_one_letter_code
_entity_poly.pdbx_strand_id
1 'polypeptide(L)'
;GLMTYINFMSVKLFVRVQNVFTGCKLLACVIVILGGIYELCIGNVNNLSQGFEGSSTSAKDIALAFYSGLWAYDGWSACTVVTEELKRPERNIPLSILIAVPVVTGLYFMMNVAYMTVLTIPEMIAAPAVAVLFGDKVLGPMSFVIPLGVALSTFGCALSVQFGVTRLLYVAGREGHMLEMFSFIHLRRLTPAPAVAMQGVLTLLFIVAGNITALIDFASFLVWFFYGLAMVALIVMRKTKRNIHRPYQVCTK
;
A
#
# COMPACT_ATOMS: atom_id res chain seq x y z
N GLY A 1 2.48 -19.66 -2.45
CA GLY A 1 2.85 -20.89 -1.72
C GLY A 1 2.42 -20.82 -0.25
N LEU A 2 3.28 -20.31 0.63
CA LEU A 2 3.01 -20.21 2.07
C LEU A 2 1.84 -19.26 2.40
N MET A 3 1.80 -18.11 1.73
CA MET A 3 0.72 -17.11 1.88
C MET A 3 -0.65 -17.63 1.48
N THR A 4 -0.68 -18.37 0.36
CA THR A 4 -1.82 -19.15 -0.11
C THR A 4 -2.29 -20.09 1.00
N TYR A 5 -1.40 -20.93 1.54
CA TYR A 5 -1.71 -21.89 2.59
C TYR A 5 -2.24 -21.25 3.89
N ILE A 6 -1.68 -20.12 4.32
CA ILE A 6 -2.14 -19.39 5.51
C ILE A 6 -3.55 -18.83 5.29
N ASN A 7 -3.81 -18.23 4.12
CA ASN A 7 -5.15 -17.77 3.74
C ASN A 7 -6.16 -18.94 3.66
N PHE A 8 -5.70 -20.15 3.32
CA PHE A 8 -6.50 -21.37 3.27
C PHE A 8 -6.86 -21.96 4.65
N MET A 9 -6.16 -21.62 5.73
CA MET A 9 -6.28 -22.32 7.02
C MET A 9 -7.31 -21.69 7.98
N SER A 10 -7.37 -20.35 8.10
CA SER A 10 -8.40 -19.68 8.90
C SER A 10 -8.39 -18.16 8.74
N VAL A 11 -9.55 -17.56 8.48
CA VAL A 11 -9.74 -16.10 8.47
C VAL A 11 -9.42 -15.47 9.84
N LYS A 12 -9.74 -16.15 10.95
CA LYS A 12 -9.44 -15.65 12.31
C LYS A 12 -7.95 -15.61 12.60
N LEU A 13 -7.19 -16.58 12.08
CA LEU A 13 -5.74 -16.59 12.18
C LEU A 13 -5.14 -15.46 11.34
N PHE A 14 -5.62 -15.27 10.12
CA PHE A 14 -5.21 -14.17 9.24
C PHE A 14 -5.36 -12.81 9.92
N VAL A 15 -6.52 -12.51 10.52
CA VAL A 15 -6.74 -11.22 11.20
C VAL A 15 -5.76 -11.00 12.37
N ARG A 16 -5.49 -12.04 13.18
CA ARG A 16 -4.52 -11.94 14.27
C ARG A 16 -3.10 -11.69 13.76
N VAL A 17 -2.68 -12.44 12.74
CA VAL A 17 -1.36 -12.32 12.13
C VAL A 17 -1.19 -10.94 11.48
N GLN A 18 -2.21 -10.45 10.77
CA GLN A 18 -2.20 -9.13 10.16
C GLN A 18 -2.09 -8.00 11.19
N ASN A 19 -2.77 -8.12 12.33
CA ASN A 19 -2.67 -7.14 13.42
C ASN A 19 -1.26 -7.10 14.02
N VAL A 20 -0.63 -8.27 14.20
CA VAL A 20 0.77 -8.34 14.67
C VAL A 20 1.70 -7.67 13.67
N PHE A 21 1.58 -7.98 12.37
CA PHE A 21 2.41 -7.35 11.33
C PHE A 21 2.16 -5.84 11.22
N THR A 22 0.93 -5.39 11.44
CA THR A 22 0.59 -3.97 11.50
C THR A 22 1.21 -3.27 12.71
N GLY A 23 1.31 -3.96 13.86
CA GLY A 23 2.07 -3.45 15.00
C GLY A 23 3.56 -3.34 14.68
N CYS A 24 4.15 -4.40 14.11
CA CYS A 24 5.58 -4.44 13.75
C CYS A 24 5.95 -3.34 12.74
N LYS A 25 5.15 -3.09 11.70
CA LYS A 25 5.45 -2.05 10.71
C LYS A 25 5.45 -0.65 11.35
N LEU A 26 4.50 -0.37 12.24
CA LEU A 26 4.42 0.92 12.93
C LEU A 26 5.60 1.12 13.87
N LEU A 27 6.00 0.08 14.60
CA LEU A 27 7.21 0.11 15.43
C LEU A 27 8.45 0.40 14.60
N ALA A 28 8.62 -0.25 13.44
CA ALA A 28 9.75 0.01 12.55
C ALA A 28 9.77 1.46 12.06
N CYS A 29 8.61 2.03 11.67
CA CYS A 29 8.52 3.44 11.29
C CYS A 29 8.90 4.38 12.44
N VAL A 30 8.41 4.10 13.66
CA VAL A 30 8.73 4.92 14.84
C VAL A 30 10.22 4.88 15.16
N ILE A 31 10.86 3.71 15.07
CA ILE A 31 12.32 3.57 15.28
C ILE A 31 13.10 4.44 14.29
N VAL A 32 12.72 4.43 13.01
CA VAL A 32 13.38 5.26 11.99
C VAL A 32 13.19 6.76 12.29
N ILE A 33 11.98 7.18 12.64
CA ILE A 33 11.69 8.58 12.97
C ILE A 33 12.48 9.03 14.20
N LEU A 34 12.51 8.22 15.27
CA LEU A 34 13.27 8.53 16.48
C LEU A 34 14.78 8.58 16.23
N GLY A 35 15.30 7.66 15.41
CA GLY A 35 16.70 7.68 14.98
C GLY A 35 17.06 8.95 14.20
N GLY A 36 16.17 9.38 13.29
CA GLY A 36 16.34 10.63 12.57
C GLY A 36 16.34 11.86 13.47
N ILE A 37 15.41 11.92 14.44
CA ILE A 37 15.35 13.01 15.44
C ILE A 37 16.61 13.04 16.31
N TYR A 38 17.13 11.88 16.71
CA TYR A 38 18.36 11.79 17.49
C TYR A 38 19.57 12.38 16.73
N GLU A 39 19.73 12.02 15.46
CA GLU A 39 20.78 12.55 14.57
C GLU A 39 20.63 14.06 14.33
N LEU A 40 19.39 14.55 14.21
CA LEU A 40 19.08 15.99 14.16
C LEU A 40 19.53 16.72 15.44
N CYS A 41 19.29 16.13 16.61
CA CYS A 41 19.70 16.71 17.90
C CYS A 41 21.22 16.72 18.09
N ILE A 42 21.95 15.78 17.50
CA ILE A 42 23.42 15.74 17.50
C ILE A 42 24.04 16.81 16.57
N GLY A 43 23.23 17.41 15.69
CA GLY A 43 23.65 18.47 14.78
C GLY A 43 24.12 17.98 13.42
N ASN A 44 23.77 16.75 13.04
CA ASN A 44 24.14 16.17 11.74
C ASN A 44 23.20 16.66 10.62
N VAL A 45 23.23 17.98 10.35
CA VAL A 45 22.33 18.67 9.40
C VAL A 45 22.97 19.03 8.08
N ASN A 46 24.25 18.68 7.87
CA ASN A 46 25.01 19.08 6.69
C ASN A 46 24.34 18.59 5.38
N ASN A 47 23.82 17.37 5.38
CA ASN A 47 23.13 16.78 4.21
C ASN A 47 21.82 17.49 3.87
N LEU A 48 21.11 18.06 4.86
CA LEU A 48 19.86 18.79 4.64
C LEU A 48 20.11 20.16 3.99
N SER A 49 21.25 20.78 4.26
CA SER A 49 21.58 22.12 3.73
C SER A 49 21.81 22.16 2.22
N GLN A 50 22.17 21.02 1.61
CA GLN A 50 22.37 20.87 0.16
C GLN A 50 21.14 20.29 -0.56
N GLY A 51 19.98 20.18 0.11
CA GLY A 51 18.84 19.40 -0.38
C GLY A 51 18.19 19.85 -1.70
N PHE A 52 18.47 21.06 -2.18
CA PHE A 52 17.94 21.58 -3.45
C PHE A 52 18.96 21.56 -4.61
N GLU A 53 20.22 21.23 -4.34
CA GLU A 53 21.27 21.19 -5.37
C GLU A 53 21.07 19.99 -6.29
N GLY A 54 21.07 20.22 -7.61
CA GLY A 54 20.87 19.16 -8.61
C GLY A 54 19.41 18.82 -8.93
N SER A 55 18.45 19.67 -8.51
CA SER A 55 17.03 19.49 -8.83
C SER A 55 16.75 19.65 -10.34
N SER A 56 16.07 18.65 -10.92
CA SER A 56 15.51 18.76 -12.28
C SER A 56 14.12 19.38 -12.21
N THR A 57 13.88 20.44 -12.98
CA THR A 57 12.57 21.11 -13.11
C THR A 57 11.77 20.59 -14.30
N SER A 58 12.21 19.49 -14.93
CA SER A 58 11.53 18.93 -16.10
C SER A 58 10.16 18.37 -15.70
N ALA A 59 9.13 18.68 -16.49
CA ALA A 59 7.77 18.20 -16.24
C ALA A 59 7.66 16.66 -16.22
N LYS A 60 8.54 15.98 -16.97
CA LYS A 60 8.60 14.52 -17.01
C LYS A 60 9.12 13.94 -15.69
N ASP A 61 10.20 14.48 -15.15
CA ASP A 61 10.81 13.96 -13.92
C ASP A 61 9.88 14.21 -12.73
N ILE A 62 9.21 15.37 -12.71
CA ILE A 62 8.18 15.68 -11.72
C ILE A 62 7.03 14.68 -11.81
N ALA A 63 6.53 14.37 -13.02
CA ALA A 63 5.44 13.39 -13.19
C ALA A 63 5.85 11.99 -12.70
N LEU A 64 7.06 11.52 -13.04
CA LEU A 64 7.57 10.22 -12.58
C LEU A 64 7.77 10.17 -11.05
N ALA A 65 8.21 11.27 -10.45
CA ALA A 65 8.30 11.41 -9.00
C ALA A 65 6.90 11.33 -8.34
N PHE A 66 5.89 11.98 -8.94
CA PHE A 66 4.50 11.85 -8.48
C PHE A 66 3.98 10.41 -8.60
N TYR A 67 4.29 9.69 -9.68
CA TYR A 67 3.91 8.27 -9.81
C TYR A 67 4.47 7.43 -8.66
N SER A 68 5.77 7.59 -8.37
CA SER A 68 6.44 6.86 -7.28
C SER A 68 5.89 7.24 -5.91
N GLY A 69 5.61 8.53 -5.69
CA GLY A 69 5.00 9.03 -4.46
C GLY A 69 3.59 8.50 -4.27
N LEU A 70 2.75 8.56 -5.30
CA LEU A 70 1.37 8.09 -5.27
C LEU A 70 1.26 6.58 -5.06
N TRP A 71 2.21 5.80 -5.59
CA TRP A 71 2.33 4.37 -5.30
C TRP A 71 2.50 4.09 -3.80
N ALA A 72 3.29 4.89 -3.09
CA ALA A 72 3.46 4.74 -1.64
C ALA A 72 2.18 5.02 -0.83
N TYR A 73 1.21 5.75 -1.41
CA TYR A 73 -0.11 6.02 -0.82
C TYR A 73 -1.19 5.04 -1.31
N ASP A 74 -0.85 4.05 -2.13
CA ASP A 74 -1.85 3.08 -2.59
C ASP A 74 -2.41 2.24 -1.43
N GLY A 75 -3.69 1.86 -1.55
CA GLY A 75 -4.43 1.10 -0.54
C GLY A 75 -5.58 1.87 0.14
N TRP A 76 -5.73 3.17 -0.13
CA TRP A 76 -6.89 3.94 0.35
C TRP A 76 -8.23 3.39 -0.16
N SER A 77 -8.24 2.77 -1.34
CA SER A 77 -9.43 2.13 -1.94
C SER A 77 -9.85 0.86 -1.19
N ALA A 78 -8.93 0.18 -0.49
CA ALA A 78 -9.24 -1.02 0.29
C ALA A 78 -10.24 -0.75 1.43
N CYS A 79 -10.29 0.48 1.95
CA CYS A 79 -11.30 0.89 2.94
C CYS A 79 -12.73 0.73 2.40
N THR A 80 -12.93 0.86 1.09
CA THR A 80 -14.25 0.71 0.47
C THR A 80 -14.70 -0.75 0.38
N VAL A 81 -13.76 -1.71 0.29
CA VAL A 81 -14.06 -3.15 0.24
C VAL A 81 -14.64 -3.64 1.57
N VAL A 82 -14.27 -3.00 2.68
CA VAL A 82 -14.71 -3.39 4.04
C VAL A 82 -15.93 -2.56 4.49
N THR A 83 -16.51 -1.76 3.59
CA THR A 83 -17.67 -0.89 3.88
C THR A 83 -18.84 -1.65 4.50
N GLU A 84 -19.10 -2.88 4.02
CA GLU A 84 -20.22 -3.70 4.51
C GLU A 84 -20.02 -4.20 5.95
N GLU A 85 -18.78 -4.23 6.45
CA GLU A 85 -18.44 -4.69 7.80
C GLU A 85 -18.32 -3.53 8.81
N LEU A 86 -18.36 -2.28 8.33
CA LEU A 86 -18.23 -1.07 9.16
C LEU A 86 -19.56 -0.68 9.83
N LYS A 87 -19.52 -0.44 11.14
CA LYS A 87 -20.64 0.21 11.85
C LYS A 87 -20.78 1.64 11.33
N ARG A 88 -21.95 2.03 10.81
CA ARG A 88 -22.26 3.38 10.27
C ARG A 88 -21.24 3.87 9.21
N PRO A 89 -21.18 3.21 8.03
CA PRO A 89 -20.17 3.51 7.01
C PRO A 89 -20.25 4.94 6.48
N GLU A 90 -21.45 5.52 6.39
CA GLU A 90 -21.72 6.85 5.84
C GLU A 90 -20.93 7.98 6.52
N ARG A 91 -20.66 7.84 7.83
CA ARG A 91 -19.88 8.82 8.59
C ARG A 91 -18.47 8.34 8.87
N ASN A 92 -18.30 7.05 9.16
CA ASN A 92 -17.02 6.52 9.62
C ASN A 92 -15.99 6.40 8.50
N ILE A 93 -16.40 6.09 7.26
CA ILE A 93 -15.48 6.03 6.12
C ILE A 93 -14.86 7.40 5.82
N PRO A 94 -15.64 8.49 5.60
CA PRO A 94 -15.04 9.78 5.31
C PRO A 94 -14.21 10.33 6.47
N LEU A 95 -14.65 10.13 7.73
CA LEU A 95 -13.86 10.52 8.90
C LEU A 95 -12.54 9.75 8.99
N SER A 96 -12.56 8.44 8.71
CA SER A 96 -11.35 7.61 8.73
C SER A 96 -10.36 8.07 7.66
N ILE A 97 -10.81 8.39 6.46
CA ILE A 97 -9.95 8.92 5.39
C ILE A 97 -9.38 10.29 5.78
N LEU A 98 -10.22 11.18 6.32
CA LEU A 98 -9.81 12.53 6.74
C LEU A 98 -8.71 12.52 7.82
N ILE A 99 -8.73 11.53 8.71
CA ILE A 99 -7.72 11.38 9.77
C ILE A 99 -6.51 10.58 9.28
N ALA A 100 -6.73 9.47 8.57
CA ALA A 100 -5.66 8.57 8.16
C ALA A 100 -4.71 9.21 7.15
N VAL A 101 -5.24 9.94 6.16
CA VAL A 101 -4.40 10.53 5.09
C VAL A 101 -3.37 11.52 5.66
N PRO A 102 -3.74 12.55 6.45
CA PRO A 102 -2.77 13.47 7.03
C PRO A 102 -1.76 12.79 7.97
N VAL A 103 -2.19 11.80 8.76
CA VAL A 103 -1.30 11.06 9.66
C VAL A 103 -0.24 10.29 8.86
N VAL A 104 -0.64 9.59 7.79
CA VAL A 104 0.30 8.88 6.91
C VAL A 104 1.22 9.86 6.20
N THR A 105 0.70 10.99 5.72
CA THR A 105 1.53 12.04 5.11
C THR A 105 2.58 12.58 6.08
N GLY A 106 2.20 12.84 7.33
CA GLY A 106 3.14 13.28 8.37
C GLY A 106 4.23 12.24 8.66
N LEU A 107 3.85 10.96 8.77
CA LEU A 107 4.80 9.87 9.00
C LEU A 107 5.78 9.71 7.83
N TYR A 108 5.30 9.74 6.59
CA TYR A 108 6.16 9.66 5.41
C TYR A 108 7.08 10.86 5.29
N PHE A 109 6.59 12.07 5.59
CA PHE A 109 7.44 13.26 5.61
C PHE A 109 8.56 13.13 6.65
N MET A 110 8.23 12.77 7.90
CA MET A 110 9.21 12.58 8.96
C MET A 110 10.24 11.49 8.62
N MET A 111 9.81 10.41 7.98
CA MET A 111 10.69 9.31 7.58
C MET A 111 11.67 9.73 6.46
N ASN A 112 11.21 10.50 5.48
CA ASN A 112 12.09 11.04 4.44
C ASN A 112 13.12 12.02 5.02
N VAL A 113 12.70 12.88 5.95
CA VAL A 113 13.63 13.78 6.67
C VAL A 113 14.67 12.96 7.44
N ALA A 114 14.25 11.90 8.15
CA ALA A 114 15.16 11.01 8.85
C ALA A 114 16.16 10.31 7.92
N TYR A 115 15.76 9.94 6.69
CA TYR A 115 16.70 9.37 5.73
C TYR A 115 17.72 10.41 5.23
N MET A 116 17.28 11.63 4.96
CA MET A 116 18.15 12.69 4.45
C MET A 116 19.14 13.25 5.49
N THR A 117 18.90 13.04 6.79
CA THR A 117 19.89 13.43 7.83
C THR A 117 21.10 12.50 7.81
N VAL A 118 20.87 11.19 7.66
CA VAL A 118 21.89 10.15 7.79
C VAL A 118 22.53 9.74 6.46
N LEU A 119 21.75 9.71 5.38
CA LEU A 119 22.18 9.21 4.08
C LEU A 119 22.40 10.35 3.10
N THR A 120 23.43 10.21 2.27
CA THR A 120 23.65 11.11 1.14
C THR A 120 22.78 10.71 -0.06
N ILE A 121 22.47 11.66 -0.95
CA ILE A 121 21.70 11.41 -2.18
C ILE A 121 22.25 10.24 -3.02
N PRO A 122 23.56 10.14 -3.33
CA PRO A 122 24.08 9.03 -4.11
C PRO A 122 23.93 7.67 -3.41
N GLU A 123 24.05 7.64 -2.08
CA GLU A 123 23.83 6.41 -1.31
C GLU A 123 22.36 5.98 -1.34
N MET A 124 21.41 6.92 -1.27
CA MET A 124 19.98 6.62 -1.38
C MET A 124 19.60 6.05 -2.75
N ILE A 125 20.20 6.57 -3.83
CA ILE A 125 19.92 6.13 -5.20
C ILE A 125 20.53 4.75 -5.48
N ALA A 126 21.73 4.49 -4.94
CA ALA A 126 22.42 3.21 -5.14
C ALA A 126 21.84 2.08 -4.26
N ALA A 127 21.17 2.42 -3.15
CA ALA A 127 20.68 1.44 -2.20
C ALA A 127 19.41 0.72 -2.73
N PRO A 128 19.40 -0.62 -2.81
CA PRO A 128 18.19 -1.36 -3.13
C PRO A 128 17.13 -1.28 -2.00
N ALA A 129 17.57 -1.01 -0.77
CA ALA A 129 16.70 -0.85 0.40
C ALA A 129 17.21 0.27 1.31
N VAL A 130 16.68 1.48 1.13
CA VAL A 130 17.07 2.69 1.90
C VAL A 130 16.92 2.50 3.41
N ALA A 131 15.84 1.84 3.84
CA ALA A 131 15.57 1.59 5.26
C ALA A 131 16.66 0.72 5.92
N VAL A 132 17.17 -0.29 5.19
CA VAL A 132 18.21 -1.20 5.73
C VAL A 132 19.53 -0.46 5.86
N LEU A 133 19.91 0.32 4.84
CA LEU A 133 21.12 1.12 4.88
C LEU A 133 21.10 2.15 6.02
N PHE A 134 19.94 2.76 6.27
CA PHE A 134 19.73 3.62 7.45
C PHE A 134 19.95 2.83 8.76
N GLY A 135 19.40 1.62 8.86
CA GLY A 135 19.57 0.76 10.03
C GLY A 135 21.01 0.37 10.30
N ASP A 136 21.78 0.06 9.26
CA ASP A 136 23.19 -0.30 9.41
C ASP A 136 24.03 0.88 9.93
N LYS A 137 23.72 2.11 9.51
CA LYS A 137 24.44 3.31 9.97
C LYS A 137 24.05 3.78 11.37
N VAL A 138 22.76 3.69 11.75
CA VAL A 138 22.24 4.27 13.01
C VAL A 138 22.20 3.26 14.15
N LEU A 139 21.80 2.01 13.87
CA LEU A 139 21.48 1.02 14.92
C LEU A 139 22.62 0.03 15.20
N GLY A 140 23.70 0.05 14.40
CA GLY A 140 24.89 -0.78 14.58
C GLY A 140 24.55 -2.26 14.83
N PRO A 141 24.76 -2.82 16.04
CA PRO A 141 24.51 -4.23 16.35
C PRO A 141 23.02 -4.65 16.28
N MET A 142 22.08 -3.70 16.28
CA MET A 142 20.65 -3.97 16.14
C MET A 142 20.16 -3.81 14.68
N SER A 143 21.05 -3.69 13.70
CA SER A 143 20.66 -3.42 12.31
C SER A 143 19.75 -4.50 11.71
N PHE A 144 19.81 -5.75 12.19
CA PHE A 144 18.95 -6.85 11.76
C PHE A 144 17.44 -6.61 11.99
N VAL A 145 17.07 -5.73 12.92
CA VAL A 145 15.67 -5.47 13.26
C VAL A 145 14.94 -4.77 12.12
N ILE A 146 15.61 -3.88 11.38
CA ILE A 146 14.98 -3.16 10.27
C ILE A 146 14.66 -4.09 9.08
N PRO A 147 15.60 -4.88 8.52
CA PRO A 147 15.31 -5.85 7.48
C PRO A 147 14.21 -6.84 7.88
N LEU A 148 14.24 -7.32 9.13
CA LEU A 148 13.21 -8.22 9.65
C LEU A 148 11.84 -7.53 9.67
N GLY A 149 11.75 -6.31 10.16
CA GLY A 149 10.52 -5.51 10.18
C GLY A 149 9.98 -5.24 8.78
N VAL A 150 10.85 -4.88 7.83
CA VAL A 150 10.49 -4.64 6.42
C VAL A 150 10.02 -5.94 5.75
N ALA A 151 10.69 -7.06 5.99
CA ALA A 151 10.29 -8.37 5.46
C ALA A 151 8.91 -8.81 6.00
N LEU A 152 8.67 -8.63 7.31
CA LEU A 152 7.36 -8.94 7.91
C LEU A 152 6.26 -8.01 7.39
N SER A 153 6.57 -6.72 7.17
CA SER A 153 5.63 -5.73 6.64
C SER A 153 5.23 -6.05 5.19
N THR A 154 6.21 -6.34 4.33
CA THR A 154 5.96 -6.73 2.93
C THR A 154 5.17 -8.03 2.85
N PHE A 155 5.45 -9.00 3.72
CA PHE A 155 4.68 -10.22 3.83
C PHE A 155 3.23 -9.96 4.29
N GLY A 156 3.02 -9.10 5.28
CA GLY A 156 1.68 -8.70 5.71
C GLY A 156 0.89 -7.94 4.62
N CYS A 157 1.56 -7.10 3.83
CA CYS A 157 0.94 -6.39 2.72
C CYS A 157 0.45 -7.37 1.65
N ALA A 158 1.33 -8.24 1.14
CA ALA A 158 0.96 -9.21 0.10
C ALA A 158 -0.14 -10.19 0.57
N LEU A 159 -0.16 -10.57 1.85
CA LEU A 159 -1.27 -11.34 2.44
C LEU A 159 -2.61 -10.60 2.38
N SER A 160 -2.62 -9.32 2.74
CA SER A 160 -3.84 -8.48 2.72
C SER A 160 -4.37 -8.23 1.31
N VAL A 161 -3.50 -7.99 0.33
CA VAL A 161 -3.89 -7.81 -1.07
C VAL A 161 -4.52 -9.09 -1.62
N GLN A 162 -3.90 -10.25 -1.34
CA GLN A 162 -4.46 -11.54 -1.77
C GLN A 162 -5.87 -11.76 -1.19
N PHE A 163 -6.11 -11.38 0.06
CA PHE A 163 -7.43 -11.45 0.68
C PHE A 163 -8.46 -10.57 -0.05
N GLY A 164 -8.12 -9.32 -0.37
CA GLY A 164 -9.00 -8.40 -1.10
C GLY A 164 -9.37 -8.92 -2.49
N VAL A 165 -8.38 -9.37 -3.27
CA VAL A 165 -8.58 -9.87 -4.64
C VAL A 165 -9.50 -11.10 -4.65
N THR A 166 -9.32 -12.03 -3.71
CA THR A 166 -10.14 -13.25 -3.68
C THR A 166 -11.63 -12.98 -3.47
N ARG A 167 -11.98 -11.94 -2.70
CA ARG A 167 -13.38 -11.51 -2.51
C ARG A 167 -13.96 -10.88 -3.78
N LEU A 168 -13.16 -10.06 -4.47
CA LEU A 168 -13.55 -9.47 -5.75
C LEU A 168 -13.85 -10.55 -6.79
N LEU A 169 -12.96 -11.53 -6.93
CA LEU A 169 -13.12 -12.66 -7.86
C LEU A 169 -14.35 -13.51 -7.52
N TYR A 170 -14.62 -13.72 -6.23
CA TYR A 170 -15.79 -14.47 -5.77
C TYR A 170 -17.11 -13.78 -6.15
N VAL A 171 -17.23 -12.47 -5.91
CA VAL A 171 -18.43 -11.70 -6.29
C VAL A 171 -18.56 -11.62 -7.82
N ALA A 172 -17.45 -11.41 -8.54
CA ALA A 172 -17.46 -11.39 -10.00
C ALA A 172 -17.91 -12.72 -10.62
N GLY A 173 -17.52 -13.85 -10.01
CA GLY A 173 -17.99 -15.18 -10.42
C GLY A 173 -19.48 -15.40 -10.14
N ARG A 174 -20.00 -14.85 -9.03
CA ARG A 174 -21.42 -14.94 -8.67
C ARG A 174 -22.34 -14.11 -9.57
N GLU A 175 -21.88 -12.94 -10.01
CA GLU A 175 -22.61 -12.06 -10.95
C GLU A 175 -22.47 -12.51 -12.42
N GLY A 176 -21.80 -13.65 -12.69
CA GLY A 176 -21.65 -14.20 -14.04
C GLY A 176 -20.65 -13.46 -14.94
N HIS A 177 -19.89 -12.50 -14.40
CA HIS A 177 -18.85 -11.77 -15.15
C HIS A 177 -17.54 -12.54 -15.27
N MET A 178 -17.35 -13.58 -14.46
CA MET A 178 -16.19 -14.47 -14.47
C MET A 178 -16.65 -15.94 -14.51
N LEU A 179 -15.76 -16.87 -14.89
CA LEU A 179 -16.03 -18.30 -14.86
C LEU A 179 -16.57 -18.73 -13.49
N GLU A 180 -17.68 -19.48 -13.51
CA GLU A 180 -18.41 -19.94 -12.32
C GLU A 180 -17.51 -20.77 -11.38
N MET A 181 -16.46 -21.39 -11.91
CA MET A 181 -15.43 -22.10 -11.16
C MET A 181 -14.76 -21.24 -10.07
N PHE A 182 -14.66 -19.92 -10.25
CA PHE A 182 -14.06 -19.03 -9.25
C PHE A 182 -15.01 -18.66 -8.11
N SER A 183 -16.30 -18.95 -8.24
CA SER A 183 -17.30 -18.80 -7.17
C SER A 183 -17.29 -19.99 -6.19
N PHE A 184 -16.63 -21.10 -6.51
CA PHE A 184 -16.63 -22.28 -5.65
C PHE A 184 -15.86 -22.04 -4.35
N ILE A 185 -16.60 -22.24 -3.25
CA ILE A 185 -16.07 -22.19 -1.89
C ILE A 185 -15.74 -23.61 -1.42
N HIS A 186 -14.58 -23.78 -0.79
CA HIS A 186 -14.21 -25.07 -0.22
C HIS A 186 -15.07 -25.43 1.00
N LEU A 187 -15.78 -26.56 0.99
CA LEU A 187 -16.79 -26.95 1.99
C LEU A 187 -16.28 -26.95 3.46
N ARG A 188 -15.04 -27.36 3.71
CA ARG A 188 -14.50 -27.44 5.10
C ARG A 188 -13.86 -26.15 5.61
N ARG A 189 -13.41 -25.28 4.71
CA ARG A 189 -12.55 -24.13 5.07
C ARG A 189 -13.12 -22.78 4.66
N LEU A 190 -14.23 -22.77 3.92
CA LEU A 190 -14.96 -21.57 3.50
C LEU A 190 -14.09 -20.56 2.73
N THR A 191 -13.07 -21.04 2.00
CA THR A 191 -12.14 -20.21 1.21
C THR A 191 -12.30 -20.47 -0.30
N PRO A 192 -12.23 -19.44 -1.16
CA PRO A 192 -12.35 -19.59 -2.62
C PRO A 192 -11.06 -20.15 -3.22
N ALA A 193 -10.93 -21.48 -3.22
CA ALA A 193 -9.69 -22.17 -3.60
C ALA A 193 -9.20 -21.89 -5.04
N PRO A 194 -10.06 -21.90 -6.06
CA PRO A 194 -9.62 -21.71 -7.45
C PRO A 194 -9.16 -20.28 -7.75
N ALA A 195 -9.80 -19.28 -7.13
CA ALA A 195 -9.45 -17.88 -7.27
C ALA A 195 -8.04 -17.59 -6.73
N VAL A 196 -7.69 -18.18 -5.57
CA VAL A 196 -6.35 -18.03 -4.99
C VAL A 196 -5.29 -18.72 -5.86
N ALA A 197 -5.61 -19.88 -6.44
CA ALA A 197 -4.68 -20.61 -7.30
C ALA A 197 -4.38 -19.82 -8.59
N MET A 198 -5.40 -19.27 -9.25
CA MET A 198 -5.24 -18.40 -10.42
C MET A 198 -4.39 -17.17 -10.11
N GLN A 199 -4.68 -16.49 -8.99
CA GLN A 199 -3.88 -15.35 -8.55
C GLN A 199 -2.41 -15.74 -8.33
N GLY A 200 -2.16 -16.87 -7.67
CA GLY A 200 -0.81 -17.36 -7.44
C GLY A 200 -0.03 -17.66 -8.72
N VAL A 201 -0.68 -18.26 -9.71
CA VAL A 201 -0.08 -18.55 -11.03
C VAL A 201 0.25 -17.25 -11.77
N LEU A 202 -0.67 -16.29 -11.80
CA LEU A 202 -0.45 -14.99 -12.43
C LEU A 202 0.70 -14.23 -11.75
N THR A 203 0.72 -14.20 -10.42
CA THR A 203 1.81 -13.58 -9.66
C THR A 203 3.15 -14.25 -9.97
N LEU A 204 3.21 -15.57 -10.08
CA LEU A 204 4.44 -16.29 -10.43
C LEU A 204 4.91 -15.94 -11.85
N LEU A 205 3.99 -15.85 -12.81
CA LEU A 205 4.29 -15.43 -14.19
C LEU A 205 4.87 -14.01 -14.23
N PHE A 206 4.26 -13.06 -13.52
CA PHE A 206 4.74 -11.67 -13.46
C PHE A 206 6.10 -11.54 -12.75
N ILE A 207 6.36 -12.37 -11.73
CA ILE A 207 7.68 -12.41 -11.07
C ILE A 207 8.77 -12.92 -12.03
N VAL A 208 8.47 -13.95 -12.83
CA VAL A 208 9.43 -14.50 -13.80
C VAL A 208 9.70 -13.52 -14.95
N ALA A 209 8.70 -12.74 -15.35
CA ALA A 209 8.80 -11.80 -16.46
C ALA A 209 9.37 -10.42 -16.08
N GLY A 210 9.36 -10.02 -14.81
CA GLY A 210 9.33 -8.60 -14.44
C GLY A 210 10.56 -8.02 -13.76
N ASN A 211 10.93 -6.80 -14.17
CA ASN A 211 11.71 -5.83 -13.39
C ASN A 211 10.74 -5.02 -12.50
N ILE A 212 11.08 -4.79 -11.23
CA ILE A 212 10.22 -4.14 -10.23
C ILE A 212 9.75 -2.76 -10.71
N THR A 213 10.64 -1.94 -11.27
CA THR A 213 10.31 -0.58 -11.70
C THR A 213 9.29 -0.58 -12.84
N ALA A 214 9.52 -1.40 -13.87
CA ALA A 214 8.60 -1.54 -14.99
C ALA A 214 7.23 -2.08 -14.54
N LEU A 215 7.20 -2.99 -13.56
CA LEU A 215 5.96 -3.54 -13.03
C LEU A 215 5.16 -2.50 -12.24
N ILE A 216 5.83 -1.66 -11.45
CA ILE A 216 5.22 -0.53 -10.73
C ILE A 216 4.64 0.48 -11.72
N ASP A 217 5.39 0.85 -12.76
CA ASP A 217 4.92 1.82 -13.77
C ASP A 217 3.68 1.30 -14.49
N PHE A 218 3.70 0.03 -14.91
CA PHE A 218 2.57 -0.61 -15.56
C PHE A 218 1.33 -0.71 -14.65
N ALA A 219 1.52 -1.16 -13.40
CA ALA A 219 0.43 -1.28 -12.44
C ALA A 219 -0.16 0.10 -12.09
N SER A 220 0.69 1.09 -11.84
CA SER A 220 0.28 2.46 -11.53
C SER A 220 -0.54 3.05 -12.66
N PHE A 221 -0.08 2.91 -13.91
CA PHE A 221 -0.82 3.40 -15.08
C PHE A 221 -2.24 2.82 -15.13
N LEU A 222 -2.39 1.50 -14.99
CA LEU A 222 -3.70 0.84 -15.03
C LEU A 222 -4.61 1.30 -13.88
N VAL A 223 -4.06 1.36 -12.66
CA VAL A 223 -4.81 1.79 -11.47
C VAL A 223 -5.33 3.22 -11.64
N TRP A 224 -4.45 4.15 -12.04
CA TRP A 224 -4.83 5.55 -12.27
C TRP A 224 -5.82 5.73 -13.41
N PHE A 225 -5.68 4.94 -14.48
CA PHE A 225 -6.64 4.92 -15.58
C PHE A 225 -8.04 4.50 -15.10
N PHE A 226 -8.14 3.41 -14.33
CA PHE A 226 -9.43 2.96 -13.78
C PHE A 226 -10.00 3.91 -12.72
N TYR A 227 -9.17 4.54 -11.90
CA TYR A 227 -9.61 5.60 -10.99
C TYR A 227 -10.17 6.80 -11.74
N GLY A 228 -9.54 7.21 -12.84
CA GLY A 228 -10.05 8.24 -13.73
C GLY A 228 -11.41 7.87 -14.33
N LEU A 229 -11.54 6.65 -14.85
CA LEU A 229 -12.80 6.13 -15.39
C LEU A 229 -13.90 6.10 -14.33
N ALA A 230 -13.59 5.67 -13.11
CA ALA A 230 -14.54 5.64 -11.99
C ALA A 230 -15.02 7.06 -11.61
N MET A 231 -14.13 8.06 -11.63
CA MET A 231 -14.49 9.45 -11.39
C MET A 231 -15.39 10.02 -12.49
N VAL A 232 -15.08 9.72 -13.76
CA VAL A 232 -15.95 10.09 -14.88
C VAL A 232 -17.31 9.41 -14.76
N ALA A 233 -17.35 8.11 -14.44
CA ALA A 233 -18.58 7.37 -14.21
C ALA A 233 -19.41 7.98 -13.08
N LEU A 234 -18.77 8.44 -11.99
CA LEU A 234 -19.46 9.17 -10.91
C LEU A 234 -20.11 10.45 -11.42
N ILE A 235 -19.39 11.26 -12.22
CA ILE A 235 -19.94 12.50 -12.80
C ILE A 235 -21.10 12.19 -13.75
N VAL A 236 -20.97 11.16 -14.58
CA VAL A 236 -22.05 10.72 -15.49
C VAL A 236 -23.26 10.23 -14.71
N MET A 237 -23.08 9.39 -13.68
CA MET A 237 -24.16 8.92 -12.81
C MET A 237 -24.85 10.07 -12.06
N ARG A 238 -24.13 11.16 -11.75
CA ARG A 238 -24.75 12.37 -11.20
C ARG A 238 -25.79 12.98 -12.15
N LYS A 239 -25.51 12.96 -13.45
CA LYS A 239 -26.41 13.47 -14.50
C LYS A 239 -27.52 12.49 -14.86
N THR A 240 -27.21 11.21 -15.07
CA THR A 240 -28.18 10.21 -15.54
C THR A 240 -29.12 9.71 -14.43
N LYS A 241 -28.62 9.56 -13.20
CA LYS A 241 -29.38 9.00 -12.06
C LYS A 241 -29.48 10.02 -10.91
N ARG A 242 -30.15 11.14 -11.18
CA ARG A 242 -30.25 12.30 -10.25
C ARG A 242 -31.05 12.02 -8.97
N ASN A 243 -32.10 11.20 -9.05
CA ASN A 243 -33.07 11.02 -7.95
C ASN A 243 -32.74 9.87 -6.97
N ILE A 244 -31.56 9.26 -7.07
CA ILE A 244 -31.17 8.19 -6.15
C ILE A 244 -30.73 8.80 -4.81
N HIS A 245 -31.21 8.22 -3.71
CA HIS A 245 -30.77 8.59 -2.37
C HIS A 245 -29.26 8.35 -2.23
N ARG A 246 -28.51 9.42 -1.93
CA ARG A 246 -27.05 9.37 -1.73
C ARG A 246 -26.77 9.75 -0.29
N PRO A 247 -26.44 8.79 0.59
CA PRO A 247 -26.17 9.08 1.99
C PRO A 247 -24.93 9.96 2.19
N TYR A 248 -23.99 9.90 1.24
CA TYR A 248 -22.80 10.74 1.19
C TYR A 248 -22.71 11.50 -0.14
N GLN A 249 -22.47 12.81 -0.07
CA GLN A 249 -22.24 13.66 -1.23
C GLN A 249 -21.00 14.53 -1.01
N VAL A 250 -20.00 14.32 -1.86
CA VAL A 250 -18.84 15.22 -1.98
C VAL A 250 -19.22 16.47 -2.79
N CYS A 251 -18.77 17.63 -2.34
CA CYS A 251 -18.88 18.87 -3.11
C CYS A 251 -18.04 18.76 -4.38
N THR A 252 -18.70 18.56 -5.51
CA THR A 252 -18.14 18.85 -6.83
C THR A 252 -18.74 20.19 -7.22
N LYS A 253 -18.02 21.30 -6.96
CA LYS A 253 -18.39 22.60 -7.54
C LYS A 253 -18.13 22.56 -9.04
#